data_AF-A0A6J1JLM9-F1
#
_entry.id   AF-A0A6J1JLM9-F1
#
_cell.length_a   1.000
_cell.length_b   1.000
_cell.length_c   1.000
_cell.angle_alpha   90.00
_cell.angle_beta   90.00
_cell.angle_gamma   90.00
#
_symmetry.space_group_name_H-M   'P 1'
#
loop_
_entity.id
_entity.type
_entity.pdbx_description
1 polymer ?
#
loop_
_entity_poly.entity_id
_entity_poly.type
_entity_poly.pdbx_seq_one_letter_code
_entity_poly.pdbx_strand_id
1 'polypeptide(L)'
;MFCASLSAHNLLVNLFRLLIILSMKISGAHFPEPEKYGMIQSLNVNELLSYIPLNSASTTDEGDDQNQKTRISVDERRRRRMISNRESARRSRMRKRKHLDELWSLVVRLRTENHNLMEKLNQLTESQQQVIQENVKLKEEAMDFRQILTDFQMGSPYSTHLRELE
;
A
#
# COMPACT_ATOMS: atom_id res chain seq x y z
N MET A 1 -7.18 29.90 -28.42
CA MET A 1 -8.01 28.85 -27.75
C MET A 1 -7.18 27.72 -27.15
N PHE A 2 -6.04 27.30 -27.72
CA PHE A 2 -5.22 26.20 -27.19
C PHE A 2 -4.58 26.42 -25.78
N CYS A 3 -4.18 27.64 -25.42
CA CYS A 3 -3.60 27.91 -24.09
C CYS A 3 -4.60 27.80 -22.93
N ALA A 4 -5.88 28.10 -23.16
CA ALA A 4 -6.91 28.04 -22.11
C ALA A 4 -7.25 26.58 -21.73
N SER A 5 -7.29 25.68 -22.73
CA SER A 5 -7.51 24.25 -22.52
C SER A 5 -6.35 23.57 -21.79
N LEU A 6 -5.10 23.98 -22.07
CA LEU A 6 -3.92 23.43 -21.39
C LEU A 6 -3.83 23.88 -19.92
N SER A 7 -4.28 25.10 -19.62
CA SER A 7 -4.37 25.61 -18.24
C SER A 7 -5.43 24.86 -17.42
N ALA A 8 -6.61 24.63 -18.00
CA ALA A 8 -7.70 23.89 -17.34
C ALA A 8 -7.32 22.43 -17.04
N HIS A 9 -6.62 21.75 -17.96
CA HIS A 9 -6.18 20.37 -17.75
C HIS A 9 -5.10 20.27 -16.66
N ASN A 10 -4.16 21.22 -16.61
CA ASN A 10 -3.16 21.30 -15.54
C ASN A 10 -3.81 21.61 -14.18
N LEU A 11 -4.85 22.47 -14.15
CA LEU A 11 -5.60 22.77 -12.94
C LEU A 11 -6.36 21.54 -12.44
N LEU A 12 -6.97 20.76 -13.33
CA LEU A 12 -7.69 19.53 -13.02
C LEU A 12 -6.75 18.46 -12.45
N VAL A 13 -5.58 18.27 -13.08
CA VAL A 13 -4.57 17.31 -12.62
C VAL A 13 -3.98 17.73 -11.27
N ASN A 14 -3.71 19.03 -11.06
CA ASN A 14 -3.23 19.53 -9.78
C ASN A 14 -4.30 19.42 -8.68
N LEU A 15 -5.57 19.68 -8.98
CA LEU A 15 -6.68 19.46 -8.05
C LEU A 15 -6.83 17.98 -7.68
N PHE A 16 -6.69 17.07 -8.64
CA PHE A 16 -6.73 15.63 -8.38
C PHE A 16 -5.56 15.18 -7.48
N ARG A 17 -4.36 15.72 -7.72
CA ARG A 17 -3.16 15.48 -6.90
C ARG A 17 -3.34 16.01 -5.47
N LEU A 18 -3.88 17.22 -5.33
CA LEU A 18 -4.16 17.84 -4.04
C LEU A 18 -5.25 17.08 -3.28
N LEU A 19 -6.27 16.59 -3.97
CA LEU A 19 -7.36 15.78 -3.41
C LEU A 19 -6.86 14.44 -2.89
N ILE A 20 -5.92 13.79 -3.60
CA ILE A 20 -5.28 12.55 -3.14
C ILE A 20 -4.41 12.83 -1.90
N ILE A 21 -3.62 13.90 -1.91
CA ILE A 21 -2.78 14.29 -0.76
C ILE A 21 -3.66 14.65 0.46
N LEU A 22 -4.75 15.41 0.27
CA LEU A 22 -5.71 15.73 1.33
C LEU A 22 -6.43 14.48 1.83
N SER A 23 -6.83 13.57 0.94
CA SER A 23 -7.45 12.29 1.30
C SER A 23 -6.51 11.44 2.17
N MET A 24 -5.22 11.40 1.84
CA MET A 24 -4.19 10.74 2.65
C MET A 24 -3.98 11.43 4.02
N LYS A 25 -4.11 12.75 4.08
CA LYS A 25 -3.96 13.54 5.33
C LYS A 25 -5.19 13.44 6.25
N ILE A 26 -6.40 13.46 5.67
CA ILE A 26 -7.71 13.37 6.38
C ILE A 26 -7.96 11.95 6.88
N SER A 27 -7.53 10.93 6.14
CA SER A 27 -7.59 9.52 6.58
C SER A 27 -6.70 9.22 7.80
N GLY A 28 -5.93 10.20 8.31
CA GLY A 28 -5.12 10.01 9.51
C GLY A 28 -4.06 8.93 9.32
N ALA A 29 -3.58 8.72 8.10
CA ALA A 29 -2.55 7.73 7.79
C ALA A 29 -1.16 8.16 8.29
N HIS A 30 -1.06 8.63 9.54
CA HIS A 30 0.08 8.32 10.37
C HIS A 30 -0.05 6.85 10.74
N PHE A 31 0.43 6.00 9.84
CA PHE A 31 0.55 4.60 10.14
C PHE A 31 1.64 4.45 11.22
N PRO A 32 1.29 3.95 12.43
CA PRO A 32 2.22 3.95 13.55
C PRO A 32 3.48 3.17 13.16
N GLU A 33 4.64 3.68 13.56
CA GLU A 33 5.91 3.00 13.39
C GLU A 33 5.82 1.52 13.81
N PRO A 34 6.54 0.63 13.10
CA PRO A 34 6.52 -0.81 13.36
C PRO A 34 6.92 -1.19 14.79
N GLU A 35 7.51 -0.27 15.56
CA GLU A 35 7.92 -0.51 16.95
C GLU A 35 6.74 -0.62 17.94
N LYS A 36 5.54 -0.14 17.61
CA LYS A 36 4.39 -0.18 18.54
C LYS A 36 3.64 -1.50 18.60
N TYR A 37 3.84 -2.39 17.64
CA TYR A 37 3.31 -3.75 17.69
C TYR A 37 4.47 -4.70 17.93
N GLY A 38 5.06 -4.57 19.12
CA GLY A 38 6.11 -5.44 19.60
C GLY A 38 5.76 -6.89 19.28
N MET A 39 6.75 -7.55 18.66
CA MET A 39 7.05 -8.97 18.77
C MET A 39 6.02 -9.70 19.62
N ILE A 40 5.25 -10.61 19.04
CA ILE A 40 4.51 -11.59 19.83
C ILE A 40 5.56 -12.30 20.65
N GLN A 41 5.68 -11.88 21.90
CA GLN A 41 6.70 -12.35 22.83
C GLN A 41 6.55 -13.86 22.87
N SER A 42 7.61 -14.57 22.51
CA SER A 42 7.65 -16.02 22.59
C SER A 42 7.28 -16.38 24.01
N LEU A 43 6.06 -16.89 24.21
CA LEU A 43 5.60 -17.32 25.53
C LEU A 43 6.61 -18.34 26.06
N ASN A 44 7.29 -17.98 27.15
CA ASN A 44 8.21 -18.88 27.84
C ASN A 44 7.39 -20.03 28.42
N VAL A 45 7.52 -21.22 27.82
CA VAL A 45 6.75 -22.40 28.19
C VAL A 45 6.99 -22.81 29.66
N ASN A 46 8.14 -22.42 30.22
CA ASN A 46 8.54 -22.74 31.60
C ASN A 46 7.76 -21.95 32.65
N GLU A 47 7.30 -20.74 32.34
CA GLU A 47 6.48 -19.92 33.24
C GLU A 47 5.03 -20.42 33.32
N LEU A 48 4.60 -21.23 32.36
CA LEU A 48 3.23 -21.76 32.27
C LEU A 48 3.05 -23.10 33.01
N LEU A 49 4.16 -23.76 33.40
CA LEU A 49 4.14 -24.99 34.18
C LEU A 49 3.98 -24.74 35.69
N SER A 50 4.29 -23.53 36.17
CA SER A 50 4.13 -23.15 37.59
C SER A 50 2.68 -22.93 38.00
N TYR A 51 1.76 -22.76 37.04
CA TYR A 51 0.33 -22.53 37.29
C TYR A 51 -0.53 -23.81 37.24
N ILE A 52 0.06 -25.00 37.20
CA ILE A 52 -0.69 -26.26 37.25
C ILE A 52 -1.05 -26.58 38.71
N PRO A 53 -2.34 -26.61 39.11
CA PRO A 53 -2.71 -26.99 40.46
C PRO A 53 -2.44 -28.49 40.67
N LEU A 54 -1.52 -28.82 41.59
CA LEU A 54 -1.43 -30.16 42.16
C LEU A 54 -2.69 -30.40 42.98
N ASN A 55 -3.64 -31.14 42.42
CA ASN A 55 -4.85 -31.54 43.12
C ASN A 55 -4.50 -32.66 44.12
N SER A 56 -4.27 -32.27 45.37
CA SER A 56 -4.14 -33.15 46.53
C SER A 56 -5.48 -33.83 46.80
N ALA A 57 -5.50 -35.17 46.68
CA ALA A 57 -6.64 -35.98 47.06
C ALA A 57 -6.67 -36.18 48.58
N SER A 58 -7.80 -35.84 49.20
CA SER A 58 -8.40 -36.48 50.39
C SER A 58 -9.78 -35.84 50.57
N THR A 59 -10.90 -36.53 50.80
CA THR A 59 -11.17 -37.42 51.92
C THR A 59 -12.26 -38.46 51.58
N THR A 60 -12.07 -39.66 52.14
CA THR A 60 -13.01 -40.75 52.49
C THR A 60 -14.53 -40.57 52.24
N ASP A 61 -15.14 -41.53 51.54
CA ASP A 61 -16.48 -42.04 51.83
C ASP A 61 -16.60 -43.50 51.37
N GLU A 62 -16.93 -44.40 52.30
CA GLU A 62 -17.05 -45.85 52.11
C GLU A 62 -18.45 -46.15 51.54
N GLY A 63 -18.54 -46.34 50.22
CA GLY A 63 -19.76 -46.79 49.56
C GLY A 63 -19.75 -46.53 48.05
N ASP A 64 -19.82 -47.61 47.26
CA ASP A 64 -20.11 -47.64 45.82
C ASP A 64 -18.92 -47.48 44.85
N ASP A 65 -18.13 -48.56 44.72
CA ASP A 65 -17.03 -48.74 43.74
C ASP A 65 -17.43 -48.39 42.28
N GLN A 66 -18.71 -48.52 41.93
CA GLN A 66 -19.22 -48.19 40.60
C GLN A 66 -19.31 -46.67 40.38
N ASN A 67 -19.67 -45.91 41.42
CA ASN A 67 -19.86 -44.46 41.36
C ASN A 67 -18.51 -43.71 41.35
N GLN A 68 -17.52 -44.21 42.09
CA GLN A 68 -16.18 -43.62 42.12
C GLN A 68 -15.42 -43.80 40.80
N LYS A 69 -15.49 -45.00 40.18
CA LYS A 69 -14.92 -45.26 38.84
C LYS A 69 -15.53 -44.38 37.75
N THR A 70 -16.84 -44.13 37.83
CA THR A 70 -17.56 -43.27 36.88
C THR A 70 -17.14 -41.81 37.02
N ARG A 71 -16.97 -41.29 38.24
CA ARG A 71 -16.48 -39.93 38.50
C ARG A 71 -15.05 -39.70 37.97
N ILE A 72 -14.14 -40.64 38.23
CA ILE A 72 -12.75 -40.60 37.72
C ILE A 72 -12.72 -40.56 36.18
N SER A 73 -13.57 -41.36 35.53
CA SER A 73 -13.69 -41.40 34.06
C SER A 73 -14.21 -40.08 33.47
N VAL A 74 -15.20 -39.46 34.12
CA VAL A 74 -15.76 -38.16 33.70
C VAL A 74 -14.73 -37.04 33.85
N ASP A 75 -13.98 -37.02 34.95
CA ASP A 75 -12.93 -36.03 35.20
C ASP A 75 -11.76 -36.18 34.21
N GLU A 76 -11.36 -37.41 33.90
CA GLU A 76 -10.34 -37.67 32.88
C GLU A 76 -10.83 -37.23 31.49
N ARG A 77 -12.09 -37.50 31.15
CA ARG A 77 -12.69 -37.00 29.89
C ARG A 77 -12.74 -35.47 29.86
N ARG A 78 -13.05 -34.81 30.98
CA ARG A 78 -13.04 -33.35 31.09
C ARG A 78 -11.64 -32.79 30.92
N ARG A 79 -10.62 -33.39 31.56
CA ARG A 79 -9.21 -33.02 31.40
C ARG A 79 -8.78 -33.12 29.93
N ARG A 80 -9.08 -34.22 29.26
CA ARG A 80 -8.79 -34.40 27.82
C ARG A 80 -9.46 -33.33 26.96
N ARG A 81 -10.72 -32.97 27.23
CA ARG A 81 -11.42 -31.87 26.52
C ARG A 81 -10.76 -30.52 26.75
N MET A 82 -10.34 -30.22 27.98
CA MET A 82 -9.65 -28.95 28.29
C MET A 82 -8.34 -28.83 27.52
N ILE A 83 -7.55 -29.90 27.46
CA ILE A 83 -6.29 -29.92 26.69
C ILE A 83 -6.57 -29.78 25.19
N SER A 84 -7.52 -30.55 24.65
CA SER A 84 -7.87 -30.49 23.23
C SER A 84 -8.44 -29.12 22.82
N ASN A 85 -9.28 -28.51 23.65
CA ASN A 85 -9.85 -27.19 23.39
C ASN A 85 -8.79 -26.08 23.47
N ARG A 86 -7.89 -26.19 24.46
CA ARG A 86 -6.75 -25.28 24.58
C ARG A 86 -5.87 -25.33 23.32
N GLU A 87 -5.56 -26.52 22.83
CA GLU A 87 -4.75 -26.69 21.62
C GLU A 87 -5.50 -26.24 20.36
N SER A 88 -6.81 -26.50 20.24
CA SER A 88 -7.59 -26.03 19.08
C SER A 88 -7.75 -24.51 19.07
N ALA A 89 -7.93 -23.88 20.23
CA ALA A 89 -7.95 -22.42 20.38
C ALA A 89 -6.58 -21.83 20.00
N ARG A 90 -5.47 -22.44 20.43
CA ARG A 90 -4.10 -22.02 20.04
C ARG A 90 -3.92 -22.10 18.54
N ARG A 91 -4.26 -23.22 17.90
CA ARG A 91 -4.17 -23.40 16.43
C ARG A 91 -5.04 -22.39 15.68
N SER A 92 -6.24 -22.12 16.18
CA SER A 92 -7.14 -21.10 15.60
C SER A 92 -6.50 -19.70 15.66
N ARG A 93 -5.94 -19.31 16.81
CA ARG A 93 -5.22 -18.03 16.97
C ARG A 93 -4.00 -17.96 16.05
N MET A 94 -3.21 -19.03 15.94
CA MET A 94 -2.05 -19.09 15.04
C MET A 94 -2.44 -18.92 13.57
N ARG A 95 -3.50 -19.59 13.10
CA ARG A 95 -3.99 -19.42 11.73
C ARG A 95 -4.46 -17.99 11.46
N LYS A 96 -5.22 -17.39 12.38
CA LYS A 96 -5.64 -15.99 12.26
C LYS A 96 -4.45 -15.04 12.26
N ARG A 97 -3.44 -15.28 13.11
CA ARG A 97 -2.22 -14.48 13.13
C ARG A 97 -1.49 -14.53 11.79
N LYS A 98 -1.24 -15.74 11.28
CA LYS A 98 -0.59 -15.92 9.96
C LYS A 98 -1.34 -15.19 8.85
N HIS A 99 -2.67 -15.25 8.84
CA HIS A 99 -3.46 -14.52 7.84
C HIS A 99 -3.32 -13.00 7.97
N LEU A 100 -3.29 -12.47 9.20
CA LEU A 100 -3.02 -11.04 9.43
C LEU A 100 -1.62 -10.63 8.96
N ASP A 101 -0.61 -11.48 9.20
CA ASP A 101 0.76 -11.23 8.75
C ASP A 101 0.86 -11.24 7.22
N GLU A 102 0.17 -12.18 6.56
CA GLU A 102 0.04 -12.24 5.10
C GLU A 102 -0.61 -10.96 4.54
N LEU A 103 -1.75 -10.54 5.12
CA LEU A 103 -2.43 -9.31 4.74
C LEU A 103 -1.55 -8.08 4.97
N TRP A 104 -0.83 -8.02 6.08
CA TRP A 104 0.12 -6.95 6.37
C TRP A 104 1.23 -6.87 5.33
N SER A 105 1.83 -8.02 4.97
CA SER A 105 2.86 -8.09 3.95
C SER A 105 2.35 -7.59 2.59
N LEU A 106 1.09 -7.87 2.27
CA LEU A 106 0.44 -7.38 1.05
C LEU A 106 0.25 -5.87 1.10
N VAL A 107 -0.21 -5.31 2.21
CA VAL A 107 -0.36 -3.86 2.39
C VAL A 107 0.97 -3.13 2.23
N VAL A 108 2.04 -3.63 2.86
CA VAL A 108 3.38 -3.04 2.75
C VAL A 108 3.85 -3.06 1.29
N ARG A 109 3.75 -4.21 0.62
CA ARG A 109 4.14 -4.36 -0.78
C ARG A 109 3.38 -3.40 -1.70
N LEU A 110 2.05 -3.34 -1.57
CA LEU A 110 1.21 -2.47 -2.38
C LEU A 110 1.52 -0.99 -2.12
N ARG A 111 1.86 -0.61 -0.88
CA ARG A 111 2.31 0.76 -0.58
C ARG A 111 3.63 1.11 -1.26
N THR A 112 4.61 0.21 -1.19
CA THR A 112 5.90 0.39 -1.86
C THR A 112 5.72 0.48 -3.38
N GLU A 113 4.91 -0.42 -3.96
CA GLU A 113 4.64 -0.42 -5.40
C GLU A 113 3.92 0.86 -5.83
N ASN A 114 2.92 1.31 -5.08
CA ASN A 114 2.23 2.56 -5.35
C ASN A 114 3.19 3.77 -5.30
N HIS A 115 4.07 3.83 -4.29
CA HIS A 115 5.08 4.86 -4.20
C HIS A 115 6.03 4.87 -5.41
N ASN A 116 6.54 3.71 -5.80
CA ASN A 116 7.41 3.58 -6.97
C ASN A 116 6.70 3.99 -8.27
N LEU A 117 5.41 3.66 -8.43
CA LEU A 117 4.62 4.08 -9.58
C LEU A 117 4.42 5.60 -9.60
N MET A 118 4.15 6.21 -8.44
CA MET A 118 4.05 7.67 -8.34
C MET A 118 5.37 8.36 -8.70
N GLU A 119 6.50 7.84 -8.24
CA GLU A 119 7.82 8.39 -8.58
C GLU A 119 8.08 8.33 -10.09
N LYS A 120 7.83 7.17 -10.72
CA LYS A 120 7.95 7.01 -12.17
C LYS A 120 7.03 7.97 -12.94
N LEU A 121 5.81 8.16 -12.47
CA LEU A 121 4.86 9.09 -13.08
C LEU A 121 5.37 10.53 -13.00
N ASN A 122 5.96 10.92 -11.86
CA ASN A 122 6.55 12.25 -11.68
C ASN A 122 7.72 12.46 -12.65
N GLN A 123 8.65 11.50 -12.72
CA GLN A 123 9.79 11.55 -13.64
C GLN A 123 9.33 11.65 -15.11
N LEU A 124 8.32 10.85 -15.50
CA LEU A 124 7.75 10.92 -16.84
C LEU A 124 7.13 12.29 -17.13
N THR A 125 6.38 12.85 -16.17
CA THR A 125 5.76 14.18 -16.30
C THR A 125 6.82 15.27 -16.48
N GLU A 126 7.90 15.21 -15.72
CA GLU A 126 9.02 16.16 -15.85
C GLU A 126 9.71 16.04 -17.22
N SER A 127 10.00 14.82 -17.67
CA SER A 127 10.57 14.59 -19.00
C SER A 127 9.64 15.07 -20.13
N GLN A 128 8.34 14.83 -20.00
CA GLN A 128 7.34 15.31 -20.96
C GLN A 128 7.33 16.84 -21.02
N GLN A 129 7.41 17.52 -19.88
CA GLN A 129 7.47 18.98 -19.84
C GLN A 129 8.74 19.51 -20.53
N GLN A 130 9.89 18.86 -20.33
CA GLN A 130 11.13 19.21 -21.01
C GLN A 130 11.01 19.05 -22.53
N VAL A 131 10.46 17.93 -23.01
CA VAL A 131 10.25 17.68 -24.44
C VAL A 131 9.29 18.70 -25.05
N ILE A 132 8.23 19.09 -24.33
CA ILE A 132 7.31 20.14 -24.79
C ILE A 132 8.05 21.48 -24.91
N GLN A 133 8.87 21.85 -23.93
CA GLN A 133 9.66 23.09 -23.98
C GLN A 133 10.63 23.10 -25.15
N GLU A 134 11.34 22.00 -25.38
CA GLU A 134 12.24 21.85 -26.52
C GLU A 134 11.48 21.94 -27.85
N ASN A 135 10.31 21.31 -27.95
CA ASN A 135 9.49 21.39 -29.14
C ASN A 135 9.01 22.81 -29.45
N VAL A 136 8.66 23.59 -28.43
CA VAL A 136 8.30 25.01 -28.57
C VAL A 136 9.51 25.79 -29.09
N LYS A 137 10.67 25.62 -28.47
CA LYS A 137 11.90 26.31 -28.87
C LYS A 137 12.29 26.00 -30.32
N LEU A 138 12.26 24.74 -30.74
CA LEU A 138 12.55 24.33 -32.11
C LEU A 138 11.54 24.92 -33.11
N LYS A 139 10.26 25.05 -32.72
CA LYS A 139 9.24 25.68 -33.56
C LYS A 139 9.49 27.18 -33.71
N GLU A 140 9.91 27.86 -32.66
CA GLU A 140 10.30 29.28 -32.68
C GLU A 140 11.52 29.48 -33.59
N GLU A 141 12.60 28.74 -33.40
CA GLU A 141 13.80 28.82 -34.27
C GLU A 141 13.44 28.54 -35.74
N ALA A 142 12.59 27.55 -36.01
CA ALA A 142 12.13 27.27 -37.36
C ALA A 142 11.25 28.39 -37.94
N MET A 143 10.47 29.08 -37.10
CA MET A 143 9.71 30.28 -37.51
C MET A 143 10.65 31.42 -37.86
N ASP A 144 11.65 31.67 -37.04
CA ASP A 144 12.64 32.74 -37.26
C ASP A 144 13.39 32.53 -38.57
N PHE A 145 13.87 31.31 -38.84
CA PHE A 145 14.52 31.00 -40.11
C PHE A 145 13.59 31.17 -41.31
N ARG A 146 12.31 30.79 -41.20
CA ARG A 146 11.32 31.02 -42.27
C ARG A 146 11.08 32.51 -42.51
N GLN A 147 11.04 33.31 -41.45
CA GLN A 147 10.88 34.75 -41.55
C GLN A 147 12.08 35.38 -42.28
N ILE A 148 13.30 35.03 -41.88
CA ILE A 148 14.53 35.49 -42.53
C ILE A 148 14.53 35.15 -44.01
N LEU A 149 14.19 33.92 -44.39
CA LEU A 149 14.10 33.50 -45.80
C LEU A 149 13.07 34.32 -46.57
N THR A 150 11.91 34.61 -45.96
CA THR A 150 10.85 35.40 -46.58
C THR A 150 11.32 36.86 -46.78
N ASP A 151 11.99 37.45 -45.81
CA ASP A 151 12.52 38.81 -45.88
C ASP A 151 13.57 38.94 -46.99
N PHE A 152 14.47 37.96 -47.12
CA PHE A 152 15.43 37.91 -48.23
C PHE A 152 14.77 37.73 -49.61
N GLN A 153 13.69 36.94 -49.69
CA GLN A 153 12.92 36.78 -50.93
C GLN A 153 12.17 38.06 -51.34
N MET A 154 11.76 38.90 -50.38
CA MET A 154 11.10 40.19 -50.63
C MET A 154 12.08 41.32 -50.99
N GLY A 155 13.33 41.27 -50.48
CA GLY A 155 14.39 42.23 -50.81
C GLY A 155 15.08 41.98 -52.17
N SER A 156 14.75 40.87 -52.84
CA SER A 156 15.27 40.54 -54.17
C SER A 156 14.42 41.22 -55.26
N PRO A 157 15.00 42.11 -56.10
CA PRO A 157 14.27 42.82 -57.16
C PRO A 157 13.79 41.94 -58.32
N TYR A 158 13.87 40.61 -58.20
CA TYR A 158 13.45 39.63 -59.20
C TYR A 158 12.27 38.72 -58.76
N SER A 159 11.75 38.88 -57.53
CA SER A 159 10.72 37.97 -56.98
C SER A 159 9.28 38.24 -57.49
N THR A 160 9.00 39.43 -58.00
CA THR A 160 7.65 39.83 -58.44
C THR A 160 7.18 39.22 -59.77
N HIS A 161 8.05 38.56 -60.55
CA HIS A 161 7.69 38.06 -61.89
C HIS A 161 7.19 36.61 -61.96
N LEU A 162 7.16 35.85 -60.85
CA LEU A 162 6.78 34.43 -60.87
C LEU A 162 5.32 34.16 -60.50
N ARG A 163 4.47 35.18 -60.47
CA ARG A 163 3.02 35.05 -60.21
C ARG A 163 2.14 35.43 -61.41
N GLU A 164 2.73 35.74 -62.57
CA GLU A 164 2.03 36.04 -63.84
C GLU A 164 2.19 34.93 -64.91
N LEU A 165 2.71 33.75 -64.55
CA LEU A 165 2.88 32.61 -65.47
C LEU A 165 2.16 31.31 -65.03
N GLU A 166 1.07 31.43 -64.27
CA GLU A 166 0.05 30.37 -64.14
C GLU A 166 -1.36 30.95 -64.22
#